data_AF-A0A2V8QZ67-F1
#
_entry.id   AF-A0A2V8QZ67-F1
#
_cell.length_a   1.000
_cell.length_b   1.000
_cell.length_c   1.000
_cell.angle_alpha   90.00
_cell.angle_beta   90.00
_cell.angle_gamma   90.00
#
_symmetry.space_group_name_H-M   'P 1'
#
loop_
_entity.id
_entity.type
_entity.pdbx_description
1 polymer ?
#
loop_
_entity_poly.entity_id
_entity_poly.type
_entity_poly.pdbx_seq_one_letter_code
_entity_poly.pdbx_strand_id
1 'polypeptide(L)'
;MDCRENTFCIPLNRAASILSGVVASYALTLLLKQPPPAVSQLVAAGLIVLALLFLSPLHHGGLYWAKLKNAGAALRLKSIGKQASVPVALVPAAQAASSITPHSSTLNQPYVEGLRRVFLFVCSGNTCRSPMAEMIGNAEIAARLQVPLVTLDASSIHAMSAGVAANSGAAMTPEAQQTLQQLGFPVLPHRARSLTAELAREAQKIYCMTQAHRVAIINLLPSAAGKTHCLDPDGDIADPIGHGLETYLKCARRMHELIRLRLDELGLRAGPSEESS
;
A
#
# COMPACT_ATOMS: atom_id res chain seq x y z
N MET A 1 -16.66 3.14 -33.67
CA MET A 1 -17.05 4.12 -32.63
C MET A 1 -17.25 3.32 -31.36
N ASP A 2 -16.28 3.40 -30.46
CA ASP A 2 -16.21 2.61 -29.22
C ASP A 2 -17.13 3.19 -28.13
N CYS A 3 -17.86 2.29 -27.44
CA CYS A 3 -18.75 2.63 -26.31
C CYS A 3 -18.10 2.29 -24.95
N ARG A 4 -16.76 2.44 -24.84
CA ARG A 4 -16.01 2.10 -23.62
C ARG A 4 -15.16 3.24 -23.05
N GLU A 5 -15.37 4.46 -23.50
CA GLU A 5 -14.84 5.67 -22.86
C GLU A 5 -15.99 6.36 -22.13
N ASN A 6 -16.12 6.09 -20.82
CA ASN A 6 -16.63 6.98 -19.77
C ASN A 6 -17.05 6.16 -18.53
N THR A 7 -16.06 5.73 -17.76
CA THR A 7 -16.26 5.43 -16.34
C THR A 7 -15.22 6.21 -15.56
N PHE A 8 -15.39 7.52 -15.60
CA PHE A 8 -14.65 8.47 -14.78
C PHE A 8 -15.25 8.40 -13.36
N CYS A 9 -14.84 7.41 -12.56
CA CYS A 9 -15.20 7.39 -11.15
C CYS A 9 -14.42 8.49 -10.43
N ILE A 10 -15.10 9.59 -10.16
CA ILE A 10 -14.58 10.67 -9.32
C ILE A 10 -14.35 10.10 -7.92
N PRO A 11 -13.12 10.13 -7.37
CA PRO A 11 -12.84 9.60 -6.05
C PRO A 11 -13.65 10.37 -4.99
N LEU A 12 -14.15 9.66 -3.97
CA LEU A 12 -14.89 10.18 -2.80
C LEU A 12 -14.24 11.41 -2.14
N ASN A 13 -12.94 11.59 -2.35
CA ASN A 13 -12.15 12.74 -1.91
C ASN A 13 -12.61 14.07 -2.54
N ARG A 14 -13.42 14.05 -3.61
CA ARG A 14 -13.99 15.28 -4.23
C ARG A 14 -15.21 15.82 -3.49
N ALA A 15 -15.91 15.01 -2.70
CA ALA A 15 -16.99 15.51 -1.83
C ALA A 15 -16.45 16.44 -0.74
N ALA A 16 -15.25 16.16 -0.22
CA ALA A 16 -14.55 17.03 0.72
C ALA A 16 -14.17 18.38 0.10
N SER A 17 -13.84 18.41 -1.21
CA SER A 17 -13.54 19.65 -1.92
C SER A 17 -14.77 20.54 -2.11
N ILE A 18 -15.95 19.94 -2.36
CA ILE A 18 -17.22 20.69 -2.48
C ILE A 18 -17.63 21.25 -1.12
N LEU A 19 -17.55 20.43 -0.05
CA LEU A 19 -17.89 20.87 1.29
C LEU A 19 -16.95 21.95 1.80
N SER A 20 -15.63 21.81 1.54
CA SER A 20 -14.63 22.84 1.85
C SER A 20 -14.88 24.15 1.08
N GLY A 21 -15.33 24.08 -0.18
CA GLY A 21 -15.66 25.27 -0.97
C GLY A 21 -16.87 26.03 -0.42
N VAL A 22 -17.91 25.31 0.05
CA VAL A 22 -19.09 25.91 0.69
C VAL A 22 -18.72 26.54 2.04
N VAL A 23 -17.94 25.84 2.86
CA VAL A 23 -17.46 26.35 4.16
C VAL A 23 -16.56 27.57 3.98
N ALA A 24 -15.64 27.55 3.02
CA ALA A 24 -14.76 28.68 2.71
C ALA A 24 -15.55 29.91 2.21
N SER A 25 -16.56 29.69 1.36
CA SER A 25 -17.44 30.77 0.88
C SER A 25 -18.19 31.44 2.02
N TYR A 26 -18.76 30.66 2.96
CA TYR A 26 -19.43 31.19 4.14
C TYR A 26 -18.47 31.87 5.13
N ALA A 27 -17.26 31.32 5.30
CA ALA A 27 -16.23 31.95 6.12
C ALA A 27 -15.84 33.33 5.57
N LEU A 28 -15.71 33.46 4.24
CA LEU A 28 -15.48 34.76 3.59
C LEU A 28 -16.65 35.73 3.78
N THR A 29 -17.90 35.28 3.67
CA THR A 29 -19.09 36.11 3.92
C THR A 29 -19.08 36.66 5.35
N LEU A 30 -18.74 35.83 6.34
CA LEU A 30 -18.68 36.23 7.74
C LEU A 30 -17.49 37.16 8.05
N LEU A 31 -16.34 36.93 7.45
CA LEU A 31 -15.13 37.73 7.66
C LEU A 31 -15.15 39.07 6.92
N LEU A 32 -15.75 39.14 5.72
CA LEU A 32 -15.70 40.31 4.84
C LEU A 32 -17.03 41.07 4.70
N LYS A 33 -18.08 40.68 5.45
CA LYS A 33 -19.44 41.27 5.39
C LYS A 33 -20.02 41.39 3.97
N GLN A 34 -19.64 40.47 3.07
CA GLN A 34 -20.19 40.39 1.71
C GLN A 34 -21.61 39.81 1.75
N PRO A 35 -22.47 40.07 0.76
CA PRO A 35 -23.80 39.47 0.69
C PRO A 35 -23.68 37.93 0.56
N PRO A 36 -24.57 37.16 1.21
CA PRO A 36 -24.51 35.71 1.15
C PRO A 36 -24.73 35.19 -0.28
N PRO A 37 -24.21 34.00 -0.61
CA PRO A 37 -24.40 33.40 -1.92
C PRO A 37 -25.89 33.19 -2.22
N ALA A 38 -26.25 33.26 -3.51
CA ALA A 38 -27.63 33.16 -3.95
C ALA A 38 -28.24 31.80 -3.58
N VAL A 39 -29.50 31.80 -3.14
CA VAL A 39 -30.22 30.59 -2.69
C VAL A 39 -30.21 29.47 -3.77
N SER A 40 -30.24 29.85 -5.05
CA SER A 40 -30.15 28.91 -6.18
C SER A 40 -28.83 28.13 -6.23
N GLN A 41 -27.70 28.74 -5.83
CA GLN A 41 -26.40 28.08 -5.79
C GLN A 41 -26.32 27.04 -4.66
N LEU A 42 -26.96 27.33 -3.52
CA LEU A 42 -27.05 26.40 -2.39
C LEU A 42 -27.93 25.20 -2.72
N VAL A 43 -29.05 25.43 -3.40
CA VAL A 43 -29.93 24.35 -3.88
C VAL A 43 -29.19 23.46 -4.89
N ALA A 44 -28.46 24.05 -5.83
CA ALA A 44 -27.67 23.29 -6.80
C ALA A 44 -26.57 22.44 -6.14
N ALA A 45 -25.81 23.02 -5.19
CA ALA A 45 -24.80 22.28 -4.45
C ALA A 45 -25.40 21.13 -3.60
N GLY A 46 -26.55 21.38 -2.97
CA GLY A 46 -27.29 20.38 -2.21
C GLY A 46 -27.77 19.22 -3.07
N LEU A 47 -28.30 19.48 -4.27
CA LEU A 47 -28.72 18.46 -5.22
C LEU A 47 -27.55 17.58 -5.70
N ILE A 48 -26.38 18.18 -5.94
CA ILE A 48 -25.16 17.44 -6.33
C ILE A 48 -24.71 16.52 -5.20
N VAL A 49 -24.69 17.01 -3.96
CA VAL A 49 -24.33 16.19 -2.78
C VAL A 49 -25.32 15.04 -2.58
N LEU A 50 -26.63 15.32 -2.71
CA LEU A 50 -27.68 14.31 -2.60
C LEU A 50 -27.54 13.23 -3.69
N ALA A 51 -27.27 13.63 -4.94
CA ALA A 51 -27.04 12.71 -6.04
C ALA A 51 -25.81 11.82 -5.81
N LEU A 52 -24.70 12.41 -5.31
CA LEU A 52 -23.50 11.65 -4.96
C LEU A 52 -23.76 10.65 -3.82
N LEU A 53 -24.53 11.05 -2.80
CA LEU A 53 -24.93 10.16 -1.70
C LEU A 53 -25.88 9.05 -2.16
N PHE A 54 -26.75 9.32 -3.13
CA PHE A 54 -27.73 8.36 -3.67
C PHE A 54 -27.12 7.40 -4.70
N LEU A 55 -26.06 7.81 -5.42
CA LEU A 55 -25.29 6.94 -6.31
C LEU A 55 -24.22 6.12 -5.56
N SER A 56 -23.77 6.58 -4.39
CA SER A 56 -22.81 5.87 -3.53
C SER A 56 -23.28 4.53 -2.91
N PRO A 57 -24.58 4.20 -2.67
CA PRO A 57 -24.95 2.99 -1.94
C PRO A 57 -24.79 1.70 -2.75
N LEU A 58 -24.53 1.78 -4.06
CA LEU A 58 -24.43 0.59 -4.91
C LEU A 58 -23.04 -0.05 -4.96
N HIS A 59 -22.04 0.46 -4.23
CA HIS A 59 -20.66 -0.07 -4.35
C HIS A 59 -19.96 -0.48 -3.03
N HIS A 60 -20.55 -0.28 -1.85
CA HIS A 60 -19.92 -0.63 -0.56
C HIS A 60 -20.89 -1.11 0.55
N GLY A 61 -21.94 -1.86 0.20
CA GLY A 61 -22.92 -2.37 1.18
C GLY A 61 -22.32 -3.22 2.32
N GLY A 62 -21.26 -3.98 2.05
CA GLY A 62 -20.61 -4.85 3.05
C GLY A 62 -19.71 -4.11 4.06
N LEU A 63 -19.01 -3.06 3.64
CA LEU A 63 -18.08 -2.34 4.52
C LEU A 63 -18.79 -1.40 5.51
N TYR A 64 -19.94 -0.85 5.11
CA TYR A 64 -20.68 0.09 5.97
C TYR A 64 -21.33 -0.61 7.17
N TRP A 65 -21.85 -1.83 6.96
CA TRP A 65 -22.42 -2.66 8.02
C TRP A 65 -21.37 -3.16 9.03
N ALA A 66 -20.12 -3.39 8.61
CA ALA A 66 -19.04 -3.78 9.51
C ALA A 66 -18.61 -2.62 10.43
N LYS A 67 -18.55 -1.38 9.92
CA LYS A 67 -18.22 -0.20 10.73
C LYS A 67 -19.30 0.13 11.77
N LEU A 68 -20.59 -0.01 11.43
CA LEU A 68 -21.66 0.25 12.39
C LEU A 68 -21.67 -0.74 13.56
N LYS A 69 -21.37 -2.03 13.30
CA LYS A 69 -21.27 -3.04 14.36
C LYS A 69 -20.12 -2.75 15.34
N ASN A 70 -18.99 -2.25 14.84
CA ASN A 70 -17.81 -1.95 15.67
C ASN A 70 -17.93 -0.63 16.45
N ALA A 71 -18.67 0.35 15.95
CA ALA A 71 -18.94 1.60 16.68
C ALA A 71 -19.82 1.38 17.93
N GLY A 72 -20.73 0.41 17.89
CA GLY A 72 -21.54 0.01 19.06
C GLY A 72 -20.73 -0.69 20.16
N ALA A 73 -19.63 -1.36 19.81
CA ALA A 73 -18.76 -2.05 20.77
C ALA A 73 -17.81 -1.09 21.52
N ALA A 74 -17.39 0.00 20.87
CA ALA A 74 -16.46 0.98 21.44
C ALA A 74 -17.06 1.84 22.57
N LEU A 75 -18.39 1.88 22.68
CA LEU A 75 -19.10 2.60 23.76
C LEU A 75 -19.22 1.79 25.07
N ARG A 76 -18.77 0.53 25.10
CA ARG A 76 -18.95 -0.37 26.26
C ARG A 76 -17.70 -0.62 27.11
N LEU A 77 -16.57 0.03 26.81
CA LEU A 77 -15.29 -0.21 27.49
C LEU A 77 -14.67 1.01 28.18
N LYS A 78 -15.43 2.11 28.34
CA LYS A 78 -14.98 3.28 29.10
C LYS A 78 -15.54 3.27 30.52
N SER A 79 -15.21 2.23 31.28
CA SER A 79 -15.37 2.17 32.73
C SER A 79 -14.36 1.17 33.26
N ILE A 80 -13.30 1.67 33.91
CA ILE A 80 -12.57 1.12 35.08
C ILE A 80 -11.15 1.73 35.15
N GLY A 81 -10.87 2.45 36.25
CA GLY A 81 -9.55 2.78 36.85
C GLY A 81 -8.65 3.76 36.07
N LYS A 82 -8.45 5.04 36.41
CA LYS A 82 -8.10 5.73 37.68
C LYS A 82 -6.70 5.42 38.22
N GLN A 83 -5.79 6.37 37.92
CA GLN A 83 -4.63 6.88 38.68
C GLN A 83 -3.46 5.96 39.06
N ALA A 84 -2.24 6.36 38.62
CA ALA A 84 -1.11 6.67 39.51
C ALA A 84 -0.04 7.49 38.75
N SER A 85 0.50 8.49 39.42
CA SER A 85 1.52 9.46 38.98
C SER A 85 2.92 9.08 39.48
N VAL A 86 3.84 10.07 39.52
CA VAL A 86 5.23 10.15 40.07
C VAL A 86 6.39 9.84 39.07
N PRO A 87 7.61 10.43 39.20
CA PRO A 87 8.04 11.62 38.43
C PRO A 87 9.49 11.56 37.84
N VAL A 88 9.81 12.57 37.00
CA VAL A 88 11.10 13.29 36.79
C VAL A 88 12.44 12.53 36.88
N ALA A 89 13.22 12.59 35.79
CA ALA A 89 14.64 12.96 35.83
C ALA A 89 15.10 13.57 34.49
N LEU A 90 15.43 14.87 34.53
CA LEU A 90 16.17 15.61 33.50
C LEU A 90 17.66 15.26 33.59
N VAL A 91 18.34 15.10 32.46
CA VAL A 91 19.81 15.17 32.34
C VAL A 91 20.14 15.98 31.06
N PRO A 92 21.19 16.83 31.07
CA PRO A 92 21.13 18.15 30.45
C PRO A 92 21.77 18.26 29.07
N ALA A 93 21.47 19.40 28.44
CA ALA A 93 22.15 19.94 27.27
C ALA A 93 23.65 20.13 27.52
N ALA A 94 24.47 19.74 26.54
CA ALA A 94 25.84 20.20 26.40
C ALA A 94 26.05 20.67 24.95
N GLN A 95 26.57 21.88 24.87
CA GLN A 95 26.77 22.70 23.69
C GLN A 95 28.00 22.21 22.90
N ALA A 96 27.94 22.39 21.58
CA ALA A 96 29.09 22.81 20.79
C ALA A 96 28.59 23.57 19.56
N ALA A 97 28.52 24.89 19.72
CA ALA A 97 28.40 25.81 18.62
C ALA A 97 29.76 25.94 17.91
N SER A 98 29.77 25.93 16.59
CA SER A 98 30.83 26.57 15.81
C SER A 98 30.21 27.18 14.56
N SER A 99 30.25 28.50 14.59
CA SER A 99 29.91 29.52 13.60
C SER A 99 30.18 29.19 12.13
N ILE A 100 29.15 29.35 11.29
CA ILE A 100 29.28 29.89 9.93
C ILE A 100 28.12 30.88 9.69
N THR A 101 28.49 32.06 9.23
CA THR A 101 27.69 33.28 9.00
C THR A 101 26.59 33.14 7.92
N PRO A 102 25.57 34.02 7.91
CA PRO A 102 24.38 33.85 7.10
C PRO A 102 24.61 34.39 5.68
N HIS A 103 24.52 33.52 4.68
CA HIS A 103 24.27 33.97 3.31
C HIS A 103 22.87 33.55 2.90
N SER A 104 21.97 34.53 2.92
CA SER A 104 20.68 34.52 2.25
C SER A 104 20.90 34.29 0.75
N SER A 105 20.48 33.13 0.26
CA SER A 105 20.11 32.97 -1.15
C SER A 105 18.91 32.04 -1.25
N THR A 106 17.85 32.63 -1.77
CA THR A 106 16.57 32.05 -2.14
C THR A 106 16.72 30.98 -3.21
N LEU A 107 15.88 29.94 -3.11
CA LEU A 107 15.43 29.04 -4.17
C LEU A 107 16.48 28.10 -4.77
N ASN A 108 16.49 26.86 -4.28
CA ASN A 108 16.29 25.73 -5.17
C ASN A 108 15.78 24.51 -4.38
N GLN A 109 14.54 24.14 -4.66
CA GLN A 109 13.91 22.92 -4.17
C GLN A 109 13.95 21.86 -5.30
N PRO A 110 15.01 21.02 -5.40
CA PRO A 110 14.90 19.80 -6.21
C PRO A 110 15.51 18.55 -5.52
N TYR A 111 15.29 18.34 -4.22
CA TYR A 111 15.82 17.13 -3.54
C TYR A 111 14.78 16.40 -2.68
N VAL A 112 13.57 16.25 -3.21
CA VAL A 112 12.61 15.27 -2.69
C VAL A 112 12.03 14.41 -3.81
N GLU A 113 12.87 14.03 -4.77
CA GLU A 113 12.66 12.75 -5.48
C GLU A 113 12.97 11.63 -4.46
N GLY A 114 12.11 11.51 -3.45
CA GLY A 114 12.26 10.59 -2.34
C GLY A 114 12.33 9.17 -2.89
N LEU A 115 13.48 8.51 -2.68
CA LEU A 115 13.82 7.17 -3.17
C LEU A 115 12.64 6.20 -3.01
N ARG A 116 11.86 6.01 -4.08
CA ARG A 116 10.83 4.97 -4.13
C ARG A 116 11.51 3.61 -4.25
N ARG A 117 11.38 2.77 -3.24
CA ARG A 117 11.89 1.40 -3.16
C ARG A 117 10.77 0.43 -3.52
N VAL A 118 10.66 0.12 -4.80
CA VAL A 118 9.69 -0.85 -5.31
C VAL A 118 10.35 -2.22 -5.47
N PHE A 119 9.73 -3.26 -4.90
CA PHE A 119 10.15 -4.65 -5.07
C PHE A 119 9.17 -5.38 -5.98
N LEU A 120 9.66 -5.94 -7.08
CA LEU A 120 8.80 -6.62 -8.05
C LEU A 120 9.01 -8.14 -7.99
N PHE A 121 7.97 -8.87 -7.60
CA PHE A 121 7.97 -10.33 -7.62
C PHE A 121 7.47 -10.88 -8.95
N VAL A 122 8.18 -11.82 -9.55
CA VAL A 122 7.85 -12.34 -10.90
C VAL A 122 7.78 -13.87 -10.92
N CYS A 123 6.66 -14.41 -11.39
CA CYS A 123 6.52 -15.84 -11.71
C CYS A 123 6.08 -16.04 -13.17
N SER A 124 5.50 -17.20 -13.52
CA SER A 124 5.04 -17.48 -14.88
C SER A 124 3.74 -16.72 -15.20
N GLY A 125 2.64 -17.11 -14.54
CA GLY A 125 1.30 -16.62 -14.87
C GLY A 125 0.78 -15.44 -14.05
N ASN A 126 1.51 -15.03 -13.00
CA ASN A 126 1.06 -14.01 -12.04
C ASN A 126 -0.29 -14.33 -11.34
N THR A 127 -0.51 -15.60 -11.01
CA THR A 127 -1.75 -16.08 -10.36
C THR A 127 -1.55 -16.85 -9.06
N CYS A 128 -0.35 -17.41 -8.81
CA CYS A 128 -0.04 -18.20 -7.60
C CYS A 128 1.11 -17.58 -6.78
N ARG A 129 2.37 -17.85 -7.19
CA ARG A 129 3.57 -17.53 -6.41
C ARG A 129 3.80 -16.02 -6.23
N SER A 130 3.90 -15.26 -7.32
CA SER A 130 4.23 -13.84 -7.22
C SER A 130 3.13 -12.98 -6.57
N PRO A 131 1.82 -13.23 -6.76
CA PRO A 131 0.79 -12.49 -6.02
C PRO A 131 0.83 -12.79 -4.52
N MET A 132 1.08 -14.05 -4.11
CA MET A 132 1.30 -14.37 -2.70
C MET A 132 2.52 -13.63 -2.15
N ALA A 133 3.63 -13.62 -2.88
CA ALA A 133 4.84 -12.91 -2.48
C ALA A 133 4.64 -11.40 -2.34
N GLU A 134 3.83 -10.77 -3.20
CA GLU A 134 3.44 -9.35 -3.07
C GLU A 134 2.67 -9.07 -1.78
N MET A 135 1.66 -9.88 -1.45
CA MET A 135 0.87 -9.70 -0.23
C MET A 135 1.71 -9.92 1.03
N ILE A 136 2.55 -10.97 1.03
CA ILE A 136 3.48 -11.27 2.13
C ILE A 136 4.50 -10.14 2.27
N GLY A 137 5.11 -9.70 1.17
CA GLY A 137 6.09 -8.62 1.16
C GLY A 137 5.52 -7.31 1.66
N ASN A 138 4.33 -6.92 1.22
CA ASN A 138 3.66 -5.70 1.70
C ASN A 138 3.30 -5.79 3.19
N ALA A 139 2.85 -6.95 3.67
CA ALA A 139 2.59 -7.16 5.09
C ALA A 139 3.86 -7.04 5.94
N GLU A 140 4.96 -7.66 5.49
CA GLU A 140 6.27 -7.58 6.16
C GLU A 140 6.83 -6.15 6.18
N ILE A 141 6.77 -5.44 5.05
CA ILE A 141 7.23 -4.05 4.96
C ILE A 141 6.39 -3.17 5.90
N ALA A 142 5.06 -3.31 5.90
CA ALA A 142 4.19 -2.54 6.77
C ALA A 142 4.49 -2.79 8.27
N ALA A 143 4.70 -4.06 8.65
CA ALA A 143 5.07 -4.43 10.01
C ALA A 143 6.42 -3.84 10.43
N ARG A 144 7.44 -3.95 9.58
CA ARG A 144 8.80 -3.41 9.82
C ARG A 144 8.81 -1.89 9.94
N LEU A 145 7.97 -1.20 9.18
CA LEU A 145 7.81 0.26 9.22
C LEU A 145 6.83 0.75 10.28
N GLN A 146 6.12 -0.17 10.97
CA GLN A 146 5.07 0.15 11.94
C GLN A 146 3.97 1.04 11.36
N VAL A 147 3.60 0.83 10.09
CA VAL A 147 2.54 1.57 9.40
C VAL A 147 1.36 0.67 9.05
N PRO A 148 0.13 1.21 9.01
CA PRO A 148 -1.01 0.46 8.50
C PRO A 148 -0.81 0.07 7.02
N LEU A 149 -1.13 -1.18 6.66
CA LEU A 149 -1.01 -1.69 5.29
C LEU A 149 -1.71 -0.79 4.24
N VAL A 150 -2.87 -0.21 4.60
CA VAL A 150 -3.64 0.70 3.73
C VAL A 150 -2.88 1.97 3.34
N THR A 151 -1.84 2.35 4.09
CA THR A 151 -1.01 3.52 3.81
C THR A 151 0.23 3.19 2.98
N LEU A 152 0.48 1.91 2.69
CA LEU A 152 1.72 1.47 2.06
C LEU A 152 1.84 1.91 0.60
N ASP A 153 0.72 2.00 -0.14
CA ASP A 153 0.71 2.53 -1.51
C ASP A 153 1.14 4.00 -1.57
N ALA A 154 0.90 4.76 -0.51
CA ALA A 154 1.36 6.15 -0.35
C ALA A 154 2.78 6.24 0.21
N SER A 155 3.33 5.12 0.70
CA SER A 155 4.69 5.07 1.20
C SER A 155 5.69 5.00 0.06
N SER A 156 6.92 5.41 0.33
CA SER A 156 8.01 5.29 -0.65
C SER A 156 8.45 3.83 -0.85
N ILE A 157 7.87 2.83 -0.19
CA ILE A 157 8.36 1.46 -0.25
C ILE A 157 7.23 0.43 -0.25
N HIS A 158 7.17 -0.38 -1.29
CA HIS A 158 6.13 -1.40 -1.42
C HIS A 158 6.57 -2.51 -2.38
N ALA A 159 5.83 -3.61 -2.34
CA ALA A 159 5.94 -4.74 -3.23
C ALA A 159 4.85 -4.70 -4.31
N MET A 160 5.20 -5.21 -5.49
CA MET A 160 4.35 -5.40 -6.65
C MET A 160 4.60 -6.81 -7.20
N SER A 161 3.67 -7.37 -7.97
CA SER A 161 3.93 -8.59 -8.74
C SER A 161 3.61 -8.49 -10.23
N ALA A 162 4.26 -9.35 -11.04
CA ALA A 162 3.98 -9.54 -12.46
C ALA A 162 4.29 -10.99 -12.90
N GLY A 163 4.07 -11.31 -14.17
CA GLY A 163 4.41 -12.62 -14.74
C GLY A 163 5.06 -12.52 -16.12
N VAL A 164 6.00 -13.41 -16.42
CA VAL A 164 6.68 -13.43 -17.74
C VAL A 164 5.77 -13.91 -18.88
N ALA A 165 4.70 -14.63 -18.55
CA ALA A 165 3.71 -15.16 -19.48
C ALA A 165 2.30 -15.08 -18.87
N ALA A 166 1.98 -13.93 -18.26
CA ALA A 166 0.71 -13.75 -17.57
C ALA A 166 -0.46 -13.56 -18.55
N ASN A 167 -1.60 -14.15 -18.19
CA ASN A 167 -2.87 -13.83 -18.83
C ASN A 167 -3.49 -12.64 -18.09
N SER A 168 -3.32 -11.44 -18.64
CA SER A 168 -3.75 -10.19 -18.00
C SER A 168 -5.21 -10.22 -17.56
N GLY A 169 -5.47 -9.78 -16.34
CA GLY A 169 -6.81 -9.71 -15.74
C GLY A 169 -7.26 -10.97 -14.99
N ALA A 170 -6.54 -12.09 -15.07
CA ALA A 170 -6.87 -13.28 -14.29
C ALA A 170 -6.80 -13.01 -12.78
N ALA A 171 -7.70 -13.63 -12.00
CA ALA A 171 -7.62 -13.56 -10.55
C ALA A 171 -6.48 -14.44 -10.01
N MET A 172 -6.09 -14.19 -8.75
CA MET A 172 -5.27 -15.14 -8.00
C MET A 172 -6.02 -16.47 -7.87
N THR A 173 -5.30 -17.61 -7.88
CA THR A 173 -5.96 -18.91 -7.73
C THR A 173 -6.63 -19.05 -6.35
N PRO A 174 -7.73 -19.82 -6.24
CA PRO A 174 -8.42 -20.02 -4.97
C PRO A 174 -7.50 -20.57 -3.87
N GLU A 175 -6.60 -21.49 -4.21
CA GLU A 175 -5.66 -22.10 -3.27
C GLU A 175 -4.65 -21.08 -2.74
N ALA A 176 -4.19 -20.16 -3.58
CA ALA A 176 -3.29 -19.08 -3.17
C ALA A 176 -4.02 -18.08 -2.24
N GLN A 177 -5.29 -17.75 -2.54
CA GLN A 177 -6.11 -16.91 -1.66
C GLN A 177 -6.34 -17.59 -0.29
N GLN A 178 -6.73 -18.87 -0.30
CA GLN A 178 -6.95 -19.65 0.92
C GLN A 178 -5.66 -19.78 1.74
N THR A 179 -4.51 -19.95 1.08
CA THR A 179 -3.20 -20.01 1.72
C THR A 179 -2.87 -18.73 2.46
N LEU A 180 -3.06 -17.56 1.82
CA LEU A 180 -2.85 -16.26 2.46
C LEU A 180 -3.77 -16.10 3.69
N GLN A 181 -5.05 -16.47 3.57
CA GLN A 181 -5.99 -16.42 4.69
C GLN A 181 -5.54 -17.29 5.87
N GLN A 182 -5.12 -18.52 5.59
CA GLN A 182 -4.68 -19.46 6.63
C GLN A 182 -3.39 -19.02 7.33
N LEU A 183 -2.50 -18.33 6.61
CA LEU A 183 -1.27 -17.78 7.17
C LEU A 183 -1.46 -16.39 7.80
N GLY A 184 -2.68 -15.85 7.81
CA GLY A 184 -2.99 -14.55 8.42
C GLY A 184 -2.55 -13.34 7.57
N PHE A 185 -2.25 -13.53 6.29
CA PHE A 185 -1.91 -12.45 5.37
C PHE A 185 -3.16 -11.83 4.73
N PRO A 186 -3.09 -10.54 4.36
CA PRO A 186 -4.17 -9.86 3.65
C PRO A 186 -4.44 -10.51 2.29
N VAL A 187 -5.72 -10.71 1.96
CA VAL A 187 -6.16 -11.09 0.61
C VAL A 187 -6.79 -9.89 -0.05
N LEU A 188 -5.96 -9.11 -0.74
CA LEU A 188 -6.40 -7.95 -1.50
C LEU A 188 -6.84 -8.36 -2.91
N PRO A 189 -7.71 -7.58 -3.57
CA PRO A 189 -8.05 -7.80 -4.97
C PRO A 189 -6.80 -7.84 -5.84
N HIS A 190 -6.62 -8.94 -6.57
CA HIS A 190 -5.50 -9.14 -7.47
C HIS A 190 -5.98 -9.28 -8.91
N ARG A 191 -5.19 -8.77 -9.85
CA ARG A 191 -5.34 -8.98 -11.28
C ARG A 191 -3.98 -9.28 -11.88
N ALA A 192 -3.87 -10.43 -12.52
CA ALA A 192 -2.66 -10.85 -13.19
C ALA A 192 -2.26 -9.79 -14.23
N ARG A 193 -0.96 -9.53 -14.33
CA ARG A 193 -0.39 -8.62 -15.34
C ARG A 193 0.95 -9.14 -15.84
N SER A 194 1.20 -8.95 -17.12
CA SER A 194 2.48 -9.28 -17.73
C SER A 194 3.57 -8.34 -17.25
N LEU A 195 4.80 -8.84 -17.17
CA LEU A 195 5.97 -8.03 -16.93
C LEU A 195 6.16 -7.07 -18.12
N THR A 196 6.30 -5.77 -17.82
CA THR A 196 6.56 -4.73 -18.82
C THR A 196 7.86 -3.99 -18.49
N ALA A 197 8.39 -3.26 -19.47
CA ALA A 197 9.59 -2.45 -19.29
C ALA A 197 9.38 -1.35 -18.23
N GLU A 198 8.16 -0.81 -18.12
CA GLU A 198 7.77 0.22 -17.16
C GLU A 198 7.81 -0.32 -15.73
N LEU A 199 7.17 -1.47 -15.49
CA LEU A 199 7.20 -2.15 -14.19
C LEU A 199 8.64 -2.50 -13.79
N ALA A 200 9.40 -3.04 -14.75
CA ALA A 200 10.80 -3.36 -14.52
C ALA A 200 11.60 -2.10 -14.20
N ARG A 201 11.38 -0.97 -14.89
CA ARG A 201 12.07 0.31 -14.65
C ARG A 201 11.78 0.86 -13.25
N GLU A 202 10.53 0.82 -12.80
CA GLU A 202 10.10 1.27 -11.47
C GLU A 202 10.70 0.43 -10.34
N ALA A 203 10.89 -0.87 -10.57
CA ALA A 203 11.45 -1.77 -9.58
C ALA A 203 12.91 -1.42 -9.23
N GLN A 204 13.21 -1.28 -7.95
CA GLN A 204 14.58 -1.23 -7.44
C GLN A 204 15.22 -2.63 -7.50
N LYS A 205 14.45 -3.66 -7.13
CA LYS A 205 14.83 -5.08 -7.23
C LYS A 205 13.70 -5.89 -7.82
N ILE A 206 14.05 -6.84 -8.65
CA ILE A 206 13.13 -7.83 -9.23
C ILE A 206 13.51 -9.19 -8.66
N TYR A 207 12.57 -9.85 -8.00
CA TYR A 207 12.72 -11.18 -7.42
C TYR A 207 11.89 -12.19 -8.19
N CYS A 208 12.56 -13.07 -8.93
CA CYS A 208 11.90 -14.11 -9.70
C CYS A 208 11.90 -15.45 -8.96
N MET A 209 10.91 -16.30 -9.24
CA MET A 209 10.73 -17.54 -8.47
C MET A 209 11.73 -18.65 -8.85
N THR A 210 12.31 -18.59 -10.06
CA THR A 210 13.21 -19.63 -10.57
C THR A 210 14.29 -19.03 -11.46
N GLN A 211 15.37 -19.77 -11.69
CA GLN A 211 16.41 -19.40 -12.64
C GLN A 211 15.87 -19.32 -14.07
N ALA A 212 14.92 -20.18 -14.44
CA ALA A 212 14.25 -20.10 -15.73
C ALA A 212 13.48 -18.77 -15.90
N HIS A 213 12.81 -18.28 -14.84
CA HIS A 213 12.20 -16.95 -14.86
C HIS A 213 13.27 -15.86 -15.00
N ARG A 214 14.40 -15.98 -14.30
CA ARG A 214 15.50 -15.01 -14.43
C ARG A 214 15.98 -14.88 -15.86
N VAL A 215 16.23 -16.02 -16.52
CA VAL A 215 16.64 -16.06 -17.93
C VAL A 215 15.56 -15.45 -18.83
N ALA A 216 14.29 -15.79 -18.62
CA ALA A 216 13.19 -15.23 -19.39
C ALA A 216 13.08 -13.69 -19.24
N ILE A 217 13.23 -13.18 -18.02
CA ILE A 217 13.21 -11.73 -17.74
C ILE A 217 14.37 -11.03 -18.44
N ILE A 218 15.59 -11.58 -18.37
CA ILE A 218 16.78 -10.98 -18.99
C ILE A 218 16.66 -10.99 -20.52
N ASN A 219 16.12 -12.06 -21.09
CA ASN A 219 15.90 -12.15 -22.53
C ASN A 219 14.84 -11.13 -23.00
N LEU A 220 13.78 -10.93 -22.21
CA LEU A 220 12.73 -9.95 -22.51
C LEU A 220 13.20 -8.51 -22.29
N LEU A 221 13.96 -8.26 -21.22
CA LEU A 221 14.38 -6.95 -20.74
C LEU A 221 15.86 -6.98 -20.29
N PRO A 222 16.82 -6.92 -21.23
CA PRO A 222 18.25 -7.00 -20.90
C PRO A 222 18.72 -5.92 -19.92
N SER A 223 18.12 -4.73 -19.96
CA SER A 223 18.41 -3.61 -19.05
C SER A 223 18.07 -3.91 -17.58
N ALA A 224 17.23 -4.90 -17.30
CA ALA A 224 16.85 -5.30 -15.95
C ALA A 224 17.80 -6.33 -15.32
N ALA A 225 18.81 -6.82 -16.05
CA ALA A 225 19.68 -7.93 -15.60
C ALA A 225 20.38 -7.66 -14.27
N GLY A 226 20.93 -6.46 -14.06
CA GLY A 226 21.65 -6.10 -12.83
C GLY A 226 20.78 -6.05 -11.57
N LYS A 227 19.45 -5.93 -11.73
CA LYS A 227 18.50 -5.86 -10.62
C LYS A 227 17.57 -7.07 -10.52
N THR A 228 17.75 -8.08 -11.38
CA THR A 228 16.95 -9.31 -11.36
C THR A 228 17.70 -10.43 -10.65
N HIS A 229 17.10 -10.91 -9.55
CA HIS A 229 17.64 -11.91 -8.65
C HIS A 229 16.60 -13.02 -8.43
N CYS A 230 17.02 -14.26 -8.22
CA CYS A 230 16.11 -15.28 -7.72
C CYS A 230 15.74 -14.96 -6.27
N LEU A 231 14.46 -15.16 -5.90
CA LEU A 231 14.00 -14.91 -4.54
C LEU A 231 14.79 -15.79 -3.56
N ASP A 232 14.91 -17.08 -3.85
CA ASP A 232 15.80 -18.00 -3.18
C ASP A 232 17.19 -17.95 -3.83
N PRO A 233 18.28 -17.61 -3.09
CA PRO A 233 19.64 -17.67 -3.64
C PRO A 233 20.13 -19.10 -3.86
N ASP A 234 19.56 -20.09 -3.17
CA ASP A 234 20.07 -21.45 -3.11
C ASP A 234 19.32 -22.40 -4.07
N GLY A 235 18.24 -21.95 -4.71
CA GLY A 235 17.49 -22.79 -5.64
C GLY A 235 16.21 -22.17 -6.21
N ASP A 236 15.39 -23.03 -6.79
CA ASP A 236 14.12 -22.67 -7.41
C ASP A 236 12.94 -22.88 -6.45
N ILE A 237 12.00 -21.94 -6.46
CA ILE A 237 10.72 -22.09 -5.75
C ILE A 237 9.75 -22.86 -6.65
N ALA A 238 9.50 -24.11 -6.24
CA ALA A 238 8.61 -25.04 -6.93
C ALA A 238 7.21 -24.43 -7.18
N ASP A 239 6.63 -24.74 -8.34
CA ASP A 239 5.29 -24.24 -8.69
C ASP A 239 4.21 -25.08 -7.98
N PRO A 240 3.36 -24.48 -7.12
CA PRO A 240 2.32 -25.23 -6.44
C PRO A 240 1.07 -25.51 -7.30
N ILE A 241 1.02 -24.98 -8.53
CA ILE A 241 -0.15 -25.11 -9.41
C ILE A 241 -0.53 -26.58 -9.66
N GLY A 242 -1.84 -26.89 -9.62
CA GLY A 242 -2.34 -28.25 -9.82
C GLY A 242 -2.14 -29.20 -8.63
N HIS A 243 -1.52 -28.73 -7.54
CA HIS A 243 -1.37 -29.49 -6.30
C HIS A 243 -2.34 -29.01 -5.21
N GLY A 244 -2.45 -29.78 -4.12
CA GLY A 244 -3.32 -29.45 -3.00
C GLY A 244 -2.82 -28.27 -2.15
N LEU A 245 -3.71 -27.79 -1.26
CA LEU A 245 -3.47 -26.64 -0.39
C LEU A 245 -2.17 -26.73 0.43
N GLU A 246 -1.80 -27.92 0.90
CA GLU A 246 -0.57 -28.11 1.69
C GLU A 246 0.69 -27.72 0.91
N THR A 247 0.72 -27.97 -0.40
CA THR A 247 1.84 -27.56 -1.27
C THR A 247 1.90 -26.04 -1.39
N TYR A 248 0.75 -25.36 -1.48
CA TYR A 248 0.71 -23.90 -1.46
C TYR A 248 1.16 -23.32 -0.13
N LEU A 249 0.73 -23.90 1.00
CA LEU A 249 1.17 -23.48 2.35
C LEU A 249 2.69 -23.59 2.51
N LYS A 250 3.28 -24.72 2.10
CA LYS A 250 4.74 -24.91 2.11
C LYS A 250 5.44 -23.88 1.23
N CYS A 251 4.93 -23.65 0.02
CA CYS A 251 5.47 -22.65 -0.89
C CYS A 251 5.41 -21.23 -0.29
N ALA A 252 4.28 -20.86 0.32
CA ALA A 252 4.09 -19.53 0.90
C ALA A 252 4.96 -19.31 2.14
N ARG A 253 5.09 -20.30 3.03
CA ARG A 253 6.01 -20.24 4.18
C ARG A 253 7.46 -20.06 3.74
N ARG A 254 7.89 -20.83 2.73
CA ARG A 254 9.24 -20.67 2.17
C ARG A 254 9.46 -19.28 1.56
N MET A 255 8.49 -18.77 0.79
CA MET A 255 8.55 -17.41 0.27
C MET A 255 8.61 -16.37 1.38
N HIS A 256 7.86 -16.55 2.47
CA HIS A 256 7.86 -15.65 3.61
C HIS A 256 9.23 -15.56 4.29
N GLU A 257 9.89 -16.69 4.55
CA GLU A 257 11.26 -16.73 5.08
C GLU A 257 12.24 -15.98 4.16
N LEU A 258 12.19 -16.26 2.85
CA LEU A 258 13.06 -15.65 1.86
C LEU A 258 12.80 -14.15 1.70
N ILE A 259 11.54 -13.73 1.71
CA ILE A 259 11.17 -12.31 1.65
C ILE A 259 11.76 -11.57 2.85
N ARG A 260 11.66 -12.14 4.07
CA ARG A 260 12.27 -11.55 5.26
C ARG A 260 13.77 -11.40 5.10
N LEU A 261 14.46 -12.45 4.64
CA LEU A 261 15.89 -12.43 4.34
C LEU A 261 16.25 -11.31 3.35
N ARG A 262 15.53 -11.21 2.23
CA ARG A 262 15.76 -10.18 1.21
C ARG A 262 15.52 -8.76 1.75
N LEU A 263 14.50 -8.55 2.57
CA LEU A 263 14.25 -7.27 3.20
C LEU A 263 15.35 -6.90 4.21
N ASP A 264 15.91 -7.89 4.93
CA ASP A 264 17.04 -7.69 5.85
C ASP A 264 18.34 -7.31 5.11
N GLU A 265 18.63 -7.95 3.97
CA GLU A 265 19.76 -7.59 3.08
C GLU A 265 19.66 -6.13 2.58
N LEU A 266 18.44 -5.61 2.46
CA LEU A 266 18.15 -4.24 2.04
C LEU A 266 18.10 -3.23 3.20
N GLY A 267 18.43 -3.66 4.41
CA GLY A 267 18.48 -2.83 5.62
C GLY A 267 17.13 -2.50 6.24
N LEU A 268 16.04 -3.16 5.82
CA LEU A 268 14.70 -2.97 6.40
C LEU A 268 14.50 -3.90 7.58
N ARG A 269 15.37 -3.85 8.60
CA ARG A 269 15.31 -4.84 9.70
C ARG A 269 14.00 -4.74 10.47
N ALA A 270 13.48 -5.89 10.90
CA ALA A 270 12.43 -5.91 11.91
C ALA A 270 12.94 -5.28 13.21
N GLY A 271 12.12 -4.47 13.87
CA GLY A 271 12.38 -4.05 15.25
C GLY A 271 12.49 -5.28 16.15
N PRO A 272 13.19 -5.19 17.31
CA PRO A 272 13.32 -6.32 18.21
C PRO A 272 11.92 -6.85 18.56
N SER A 273 11.65 -8.11 18.24
CA SER A 273 10.44 -8.79 18.66
C SER A 273 10.49 -8.94 20.17
N GLU A 274 9.54 -8.34 20.89
CA GLU A 274 9.31 -8.62 22.30
C GLU A 274 8.75 -10.05 22.46
N GLU A 275 9.59 -11.05 22.28
CA GLU A 275 9.31 -12.44 22.65
C GLU A 275 10.57 -13.06 23.27
N SER A 276 10.76 -12.78 24.56
CA SER A 276 11.39 -13.70 25.50
C SER A 276 11.07 -13.25 26.94
N SER A 277 10.01 -13.81 27.53
CA SER A 277 9.84 -13.97 28.98
C SER A 277 8.92 -15.14 29.24
#